data_AF-A0A965LC65-F1
#
_entry.id   AF-A0A965LC65-F1
#
_cell.length_a   1.000
_cell.length_b   1.000
_cell.length_c   1.000
_cell.angle_alpha   90.00
_cell.angle_beta   90.00
_cell.angle_gamma   90.00
#
_symmetry.space_group_name_H-M   'P 1'
#
loop_
_entity.id
_entity.type
_entity.pdbx_description
1 polymer ?
#
loop_
_entity_poly.entity_id
_entity_poly.type
_entity_poly.pdbx_seq_one_letter_code
_entity_poly.pdbx_strand_id
1 'polypeptide(L)'
;MRILPILACCFALSVVAEDNFGTLVFSDNFERKETQKVKDEPGNGWNTSSSWSAKGNKEVDLVDGTMYIYIHPEAIHAVDVGHAFQFIDGTATMRFKFHEAKDTLMLNFADLTLKEVHAGHLCAATFGSKKVTLQDMKTGGMFLKYYDARKAGKLSKEDADIIKTKAKTSSAASALPASPTKPNRSCVSSCRTRSPLMT
;
A
#
# COMPACT_ATOMS: atom_id res chain seq x y z
N MET A 1 -54.46 4.65 -44.78
CA MET A 1 -53.69 5.31 -43.70
C MET A 1 -52.69 4.30 -43.14
N ARG A 2 -51.39 4.51 -43.38
CA ARG A 2 -50.30 3.67 -42.86
C ARG A 2 -49.78 4.31 -41.56
N ILE A 3 -49.80 3.54 -40.47
CA ILE A 3 -49.26 3.96 -39.17
C ILE A 3 -47.77 3.58 -39.14
N LEU A 4 -46.89 4.57 -39.02
CA LEU A 4 -45.45 4.36 -38.76
C LEU A 4 -45.22 4.18 -37.26
N PRO A 5 -44.46 3.19 -36.79
CA PRO A 5 -44.05 3.12 -35.40
C PRO A 5 -42.83 4.05 -35.18
N ILE A 6 -42.95 4.96 -34.21
CA ILE A 6 -41.85 5.76 -33.71
C ILE A 6 -40.98 4.85 -32.82
N LEU A 7 -39.80 4.51 -33.31
CA LEU A 7 -38.78 3.80 -32.53
C LEU A 7 -38.16 4.77 -31.52
N ALA A 8 -38.60 4.69 -30.26
CA ALA A 8 -37.99 5.43 -29.17
C ALA A 8 -36.61 4.84 -28.87
N CYS A 9 -35.55 5.52 -29.33
CA CYS A 9 -34.18 5.25 -28.91
C CYS A 9 -34.01 5.72 -27.46
N CYS A 10 -34.21 4.82 -26.49
CA CYS A 10 -33.78 5.04 -25.12
C CYS A 10 -32.24 5.06 -25.08
N PHE A 11 -31.64 6.24 -25.20
CA PHE A 11 -30.25 6.43 -24.83
C PHE A 11 -30.13 6.21 -23.32
N ALA A 12 -29.68 5.01 -22.93
CA ALA A 12 -29.16 4.78 -21.59
C ALA A 12 -27.90 5.63 -21.43
N LEU A 13 -28.04 6.77 -20.76
CA LEU A 13 -26.89 7.52 -20.25
C LEU A 13 -26.21 6.65 -19.21
N SER A 14 -25.10 6.00 -19.60
CA SER A 14 -24.17 5.43 -18.64
C SER A 14 -23.64 6.58 -17.80
N VAL A 15 -24.12 6.71 -16.56
CA VAL A 15 -23.44 7.50 -15.53
C VAL A 15 -22.12 6.81 -15.27
N VAL A 16 -21.08 7.22 -15.98
CA VAL A 16 -19.71 6.93 -15.59
C VAL A 16 -19.47 7.81 -14.37
N ALA A 17 -19.54 7.23 -13.18
CA ALA A 17 -19.02 7.91 -11.99
C ALA A 17 -17.55 8.20 -12.29
N GLU A 18 -17.20 9.48 -12.43
CA GLU A 18 -15.80 9.87 -12.49
C GLU A 18 -15.20 9.45 -11.15
N ASP A 19 -14.32 8.44 -11.18
CA ASP A 19 -13.65 7.99 -9.98
C ASP A 19 -12.75 9.12 -9.46
N ASN A 20 -13.29 9.95 -8.58
CA ASN A 20 -12.55 11.04 -7.96
C ASN A 20 -11.59 10.46 -6.91
N PHE A 21 -10.47 9.91 -7.38
CA PHE A 21 -9.38 9.41 -6.53
C PHE A 21 -8.49 10.52 -5.96
N GLY A 22 -8.78 11.79 -6.28
CA GLY A 22 -7.98 12.95 -5.91
C GLY A 22 -6.86 13.31 -6.91
N THR A 23 -6.09 14.32 -6.55
CA THR A 23 -4.96 14.90 -7.30
C THR A 23 -3.71 14.02 -7.14
N LEU A 24 -3.07 13.68 -8.25
CA LEU A 24 -1.82 12.90 -8.24
C LEU A 24 -0.71 13.67 -7.52
N VAL A 25 -0.16 13.09 -6.46
CA VAL A 25 0.98 13.65 -5.69
C VAL A 25 2.25 12.83 -5.85
N PHE A 26 2.12 11.56 -6.21
CA PHE A 26 3.25 10.68 -6.44
C PHE A 26 2.89 9.59 -7.45
N SER A 27 3.83 9.26 -8.34
CA SER A 27 3.74 8.12 -9.23
C SER A 27 5.13 7.58 -9.54
N ASP A 28 5.25 6.26 -9.61
CA ASP A 28 6.44 5.58 -10.11
C ASP A 28 6.03 4.37 -10.96
N ASN A 29 6.63 4.23 -12.14
CA ASN A 29 6.41 3.12 -13.07
C ASN A 29 7.55 2.10 -13.08
N PHE A 30 8.62 2.36 -12.32
CA PHE A 30 9.82 1.53 -12.21
C PHE A 30 10.55 1.25 -13.54
N GLU A 31 10.29 2.03 -14.59
CA GLU A 31 10.93 1.90 -15.91
C GLU A 31 12.33 2.52 -15.90
N ARG A 32 13.24 1.91 -15.13
CA ARG A 32 14.64 2.31 -15.04
C ARG A 32 15.53 1.10 -14.78
N LYS A 33 16.82 1.26 -15.04
CA LYS A 33 17.84 0.22 -14.84
C LYS A 33 18.72 0.58 -13.66
N GLU A 34 18.96 -0.38 -12.79
CA GLU A 34 19.97 -0.27 -11.74
C GLU A 34 21.38 -0.40 -12.35
N THR A 35 22.39 0.14 -11.66
CA THR A 35 23.77 0.14 -12.18
C THR A 35 24.57 -1.10 -11.77
N GLN A 36 24.05 -1.87 -10.81
CA GLN A 36 24.72 -3.05 -10.23
C GLN A 36 23.71 -4.08 -9.70
N LYS A 37 24.20 -5.25 -9.25
CA LYS A 37 23.37 -6.40 -8.82
C LYS A 37 23.59 -6.89 -7.38
N VAL A 38 24.42 -6.18 -6.61
CA VAL A 38 24.91 -6.57 -5.28
C VAL A 38 24.14 -5.88 -4.14
N LYS A 39 23.71 -4.63 -4.35
CA LYS A 39 23.00 -3.82 -3.35
C LYS A 39 21.67 -3.32 -3.92
N ASP A 40 20.79 -2.88 -3.04
CA ASP A 40 19.59 -2.17 -3.45
C ASP A 40 19.95 -0.82 -4.07
N GLU A 41 19.39 -0.55 -5.24
CA GLU A 41 19.53 0.74 -5.91
C GLU A 41 18.24 1.13 -6.65
N PRO A 42 17.07 1.12 -5.99
CA PRO A 42 15.81 1.43 -6.67
C PRO A 42 15.74 2.89 -7.15
N GLY A 43 16.61 3.79 -6.69
CA GLY A 43 16.66 5.19 -7.14
C GLY A 43 15.37 5.98 -6.89
N ASN A 44 15.23 7.14 -7.53
CA ASN A 44 14.00 7.97 -7.50
C ASN A 44 13.44 8.24 -6.09
N GLY A 45 14.29 8.48 -5.09
CA GLY A 45 13.85 8.80 -3.72
C GLY A 45 13.39 7.61 -2.87
N TRP A 46 13.43 6.38 -3.40
CA TRP A 46 13.15 5.17 -2.63
C TRP A 46 14.30 4.83 -1.68
N ASN A 47 13.96 4.48 -0.44
CA ASN A 47 14.87 3.98 0.58
C ASN A 47 14.54 2.50 0.88
N THR A 48 15.55 1.73 1.28
CA THR A 48 15.38 0.32 1.65
C THR A 48 16.04 -0.02 2.98
N SER A 49 15.53 -1.05 3.65
CA SER A 49 16.06 -1.51 4.93
C SER A 49 17.34 -2.34 4.83
N SER A 50 17.71 -2.83 3.64
CA SER A 50 18.65 -3.95 3.51
C SER A 50 20.06 -3.68 4.01
N SER A 51 20.47 -2.42 4.04
CA SER A 51 21.72 -1.98 4.70
C SER A 51 21.84 -2.46 6.14
N TRP A 52 20.73 -2.49 6.89
CA TRP A 52 20.69 -2.95 8.28
C TRP A 52 19.95 -4.27 8.46
N SER A 53 18.90 -4.54 7.67
CA SER A 53 18.10 -5.76 7.81
C SER A 53 18.81 -7.00 7.26
N ALA A 54 19.63 -6.84 6.22
CA ALA A 54 20.26 -7.95 5.48
C ALA A 54 21.77 -7.76 5.26
N LYS A 55 22.45 -7.04 6.15
CA LYS A 55 23.90 -6.75 6.08
C LYS A 55 24.34 -6.06 4.76
N GLY A 56 23.43 -5.33 4.13
CA GLY A 56 23.65 -4.66 2.85
C GLY A 56 23.55 -5.56 1.62
N ASN A 57 23.17 -6.83 1.77
CA ASN A 57 22.82 -7.68 0.64
C ASN A 57 21.55 -7.17 -0.03
N LYS A 58 21.47 -7.34 -1.34
CA LYS A 58 20.29 -6.97 -2.13
C LYS A 58 19.05 -7.73 -1.67
N GLU A 59 17.93 -7.03 -1.61
CA GLU A 59 16.57 -7.53 -1.37
C GLU A 59 15.55 -6.85 -2.29
N VAL A 60 15.90 -5.70 -2.88
CA VAL A 60 15.06 -4.92 -3.79
C VAL A 60 15.75 -4.79 -5.14
N ASP A 61 15.06 -5.14 -6.22
CA ASP A 61 15.55 -5.06 -7.60
C ASP A 61 14.50 -4.47 -8.54
N LEU A 62 14.94 -3.80 -9.61
CA LEU A 62 14.06 -3.33 -10.68
C LEU A 62 14.27 -4.15 -11.95
N VAL A 63 13.22 -4.86 -12.37
CA VAL A 63 13.24 -5.69 -13.59
C VAL A 63 11.96 -5.42 -14.38
N ASP A 64 12.10 -5.07 -15.67
CA ASP A 64 11.00 -4.89 -16.62
C ASP A 64 9.81 -4.06 -16.08
N GLY A 65 10.10 -2.86 -15.55
CA GLY A 65 9.07 -1.96 -15.03
C GLY A 65 8.41 -2.46 -13.75
N THR A 66 9.05 -3.36 -13.01
CA THR A 66 8.53 -3.95 -11.76
C THR A 66 9.60 -3.92 -10.67
N MET A 67 9.18 -3.53 -9.46
CA MET A 67 9.99 -3.69 -8.26
C MET A 67 9.81 -5.10 -7.71
N TYR A 68 10.91 -5.85 -7.66
CA TYR A 68 11.02 -7.17 -7.05
C TYR A 68 11.53 -7.02 -5.63
N ILE A 69 10.85 -7.64 -4.68
CA ILE A 69 11.22 -7.62 -3.27
C ILE A 69 11.30 -9.07 -2.78
N TYR A 70 12.43 -9.44 -2.17
CA TYR A 70 12.64 -10.75 -1.58
C TYR A 70 13.43 -10.63 -0.27
N ILE A 71 13.22 -11.57 0.65
CA ILE A 71 13.95 -11.58 1.93
C ILE A 71 15.24 -12.37 1.75
N HIS A 72 16.39 -11.74 1.98
CA HIS A 72 17.69 -12.41 1.89
C HIS A 72 17.84 -13.44 3.03
N PRO A 73 18.52 -14.58 2.85
CA PRO A 73 18.69 -15.58 3.93
C PRO A 73 19.38 -15.08 5.19
N GLU A 74 20.18 -14.02 5.08
CA GLU A 74 20.84 -13.37 6.23
C GLU A 74 19.99 -12.28 6.88
N ALA A 75 18.76 -12.05 6.39
CA ALA A 75 17.91 -11.00 6.89
C ALA A 75 17.40 -11.31 8.31
N ILE A 76 17.43 -10.31 9.18
CA ILE A 76 16.91 -10.38 10.54
C ILE A 76 15.52 -9.74 10.68
N HIS A 77 14.98 -9.21 9.58
CA HIS A 77 13.70 -8.52 9.51
C HIS A 77 13.08 -8.66 8.12
N ALA A 78 11.80 -8.34 7.97
CA ALA A 78 11.18 -8.15 6.66
C ALA A 78 11.75 -6.93 5.93
N VAL A 79 11.63 -6.90 4.61
CA VAL A 79 12.12 -5.80 3.77
C VAL A 79 11.17 -4.60 3.85
N ASP A 80 11.70 -3.45 4.22
CA ASP A 80 10.98 -2.18 4.15
C ASP A 80 11.46 -1.39 2.93
N VAL A 81 10.49 -0.90 2.14
CA VAL A 81 10.74 -0.01 1.00
C VAL A 81 9.90 1.24 1.18
N GLY A 82 10.57 2.39 1.33
CA GLY A 82 9.93 3.65 1.74
C GLY A 82 10.14 4.76 0.72
N HIS A 83 9.09 5.55 0.49
CA HIS A 83 9.17 6.80 -0.27
C HIS A 83 8.41 7.89 0.47
N ALA A 84 9.02 9.06 0.64
CA ALA A 84 8.38 10.19 1.30
C ALA A 84 7.53 11.00 0.32
N PHE A 85 6.28 11.28 0.68
CA PHE A 85 5.42 12.27 0.05
C PHE A 85 4.33 12.68 1.04
N GLN A 86 3.78 13.88 0.90
CA GLN A 86 2.82 14.44 1.84
C GLN A 86 1.39 14.31 1.31
N PHE A 87 0.48 13.85 2.17
CA PHE A 87 -0.96 13.84 1.94
C PHE A 87 -1.68 13.79 3.31
N ILE A 88 -2.95 14.17 3.34
CA ILE A 88 -3.81 14.06 4.54
C ILE A 88 -4.85 12.99 4.26
N ASP A 89 -5.69 13.24 3.26
CA ASP A 89 -6.69 12.30 2.76
C ASP A 89 -6.32 11.91 1.34
N GLY A 90 -6.28 10.60 1.05
CA GLY A 90 -5.79 10.16 -0.24
C GLY A 90 -6.14 8.74 -0.61
N THR A 91 -5.78 8.40 -1.85
CA THR A 91 -5.88 7.06 -2.40
C THR A 91 -4.50 6.61 -2.85
N ALA A 92 -4.06 5.44 -2.41
CA ALA A 92 -2.89 4.75 -2.94
C ALA A 92 -3.37 3.60 -3.83
N THR A 93 -2.80 3.50 -5.04
CA THR A 93 -3.09 2.43 -5.98
C THR A 93 -1.79 1.80 -6.45
N MET A 94 -1.73 0.48 -6.43
CA MET A 94 -0.59 -0.29 -6.93
C MET A 94 -1.06 -1.62 -7.50
N ARG A 95 -0.22 -2.23 -8.34
CA ARG A 95 -0.38 -3.63 -8.75
C ARG A 95 0.77 -4.43 -8.15
N PHE A 96 0.46 -5.61 -7.65
CA PHE A 96 1.45 -6.50 -7.07
C PHE A 96 1.09 -7.95 -7.37
N LYS A 97 2.07 -8.84 -7.23
CA LYS A 97 1.91 -10.28 -7.38
C LYS A 97 2.71 -10.96 -6.29
N PHE A 98 2.09 -11.92 -5.61
CA PHE A 98 2.80 -12.82 -4.70
C PHE A 98 3.48 -13.95 -5.47
N HIS A 99 4.69 -14.31 -5.06
CA HIS A 99 5.42 -15.44 -5.62
C HIS A 99 4.97 -16.75 -4.95
N GLU A 100 4.71 -16.70 -3.65
CA GLU A 100 4.21 -17.81 -2.86
C GLU A 100 2.89 -17.47 -2.15
N ALA A 101 2.09 -18.50 -1.84
CA ALA A 101 0.81 -18.31 -1.15
C ALA A 101 0.95 -17.74 0.28
N LYS A 102 2.13 -17.90 0.89
CA LYS A 102 2.46 -17.41 2.23
C LYS A 102 2.89 -15.94 2.25
N ASP A 103 3.19 -15.37 1.08
CA ASP A 103 3.68 -14.00 0.99
C ASP A 103 2.59 -13.02 1.45
N THR A 104 3.07 -11.90 2.01
CA THR A 104 2.23 -10.79 2.42
C THR A 104 2.88 -9.48 2.01
N LEU A 105 2.05 -8.49 1.65
CA LEU A 105 2.48 -7.12 1.40
C LEU A 105 1.76 -6.22 2.40
N MET A 106 2.50 -5.43 3.17
CA MET A 106 1.94 -4.43 4.06
C MET A 106 2.18 -3.04 3.49
N LEU A 107 1.11 -2.36 3.08
CA LEU A 107 1.15 -0.94 2.77
C LEU A 107 0.98 -0.17 4.07
N ASN A 108 2.03 0.49 4.53
CA ASN A 108 2.09 1.20 5.80
C ASN A 108 2.21 2.71 5.56
N PHE A 109 1.35 3.50 6.19
CA PHE A 109 1.38 4.95 6.14
C PHE A 109 1.89 5.49 7.48
N ALA A 110 2.92 6.32 7.43
CA ALA A 110 3.60 6.81 8.61
C ALA A 110 3.83 8.31 8.56
N ASP A 111 3.75 8.93 9.73
CA ASP A 111 4.21 10.30 9.99
C ASP A 111 5.34 10.25 11.02
N LEU A 112 6.58 10.37 10.54
CA LEU A 112 7.79 10.31 11.37
C LEU A 112 7.90 11.49 12.36
N THR A 113 7.07 12.54 12.20
CA THR A 113 7.00 13.67 13.12
C THR A 113 6.12 13.36 14.35
N LEU A 114 5.20 12.39 14.26
CA LEU A 114 4.30 12.01 15.34
C LEU A 114 5.01 11.17 16.41
N LYS A 115 5.46 11.81 17.49
CA LYS A 115 6.30 11.18 18.53
C LYS A 115 5.56 10.25 19.49
N GLU A 116 4.23 10.30 19.52
CA GLU A 116 3.41 9.44 20.37
C GLU A 116 3.24 8.00 19.82
N VAL A 117 3.71 7.77 18.59
CA VAL A 117 3.53 6.53 17.85
C VAL A 117 4.88 5.98 17.40
N HIS A 118 5.13 4.71 17.68
CA HIS A 118 6.37 4.03 17.31
C HIS A 118 6.59 4.07 15.79
N ALA A 119 7.75 4.60 15.36
CA ALA A 119 8.10 4.81 13.96
C ALA A 119 7.06 5.59 13.14
N GLY A 120 6.17 6.35 13.81
CA GLY A 120 5.14 7.15 13.14
C GLY A 120 4.01 6.36 12.48
N HIS A 121 3.92 5.04 12.67
CA HIS A 121 2.95 4.19 11.96
C HIS A 121 1.48 4.54 12.27
N LEU A 122 0.79 5.14 11.30
CA LEU A 122 -0.60 5.59 11.46
C LEU A 122 -1.59 4.46 11.19
N CYS A 123 -1.48 3.84 10.03
CA CYS A 123 -2.35 2.74 9.60
C CYS A 123 -1.66 1.86 8.57
N ALA A 124 -2.17 0.63 8.41
CA ALA A 124 -1.75 -0.22 7.31
C ALA A 124 -2.88 -1.07 6.74
N ALA A 125 -2.67 -1.46 5.48
CA ALA A 125 -3.36 -2.55 4.82
C ALA A 125 -2.37 -3.68 4.56
N THR A 126 -2.58 -4.83 5.21
CA THR A 126 -1.82 -6.06 4.95
C THR A 126 -2.60 -6.95 4.01
N PHE A 127 -2.08 -7.13 2.81
CA PHE A 127 -2.59 -8.03 1.79
C PHE A 127 -1.90 -9.38 1.93
N GLY A 128 -2.68 -10.45 1.96
CA GLY A 128 -2.21 -11.81 1.75
C GLY A 128 -3.06 -12.51 0.70
N SER A 129 -2.67 -13.71 0.30
CA SER A 129 -3.34 -14.47 -0.77
C SER A 129 -4.84 -14.73 -0.56
N LYS A 130 -5.30 -14.75 0.71
CA LYS A 130 -6.69 -15.10 1.07
C LYS A 130 -7.46 -14.02 1.81
N LYS A 131 -6.76 -13.00 2.32
CA LYS A 131 -7.35 -12.01 3.23
C LYS A 131 -6.66 -10.67 3.11
N VAL A 132 -7.39 -9.63 3.50
CA VAL A 132 -6.87 -8.29 3.72
C VAL A 132 -7.13 -7.91 5.17
N THR A 133 -6.12 -7.39 5.85
CA THR A 133 -6.23 -6.85 7.20
C THR A 133 -5.98 -5.36 7.17
N LEU A 134 -6.92 -4.57 7.70
CA LEU A 134 -6.77 -3.14 7.92
C LEU A 134 -6.47 -2.91 9.40
N GLN A 135 -5.49 -2.07 9.71
CA GLN A 135 -5.05 -1.81 11.08
C GLN A 135 -4.96 -0.30 11.35
N ASP A 136 -5.56 0.12 12.46
CA ASP A 136 -5.26 1.40 13.11
C ASP A 136 -4.05 1.19 14.02
N MET A 137 -2.90 1.69 13.58
CA MET A 137 -1.65 1.60 14.34
C MET A 137 -1.47 2.79 15.28
N LYS A 138 -1.98 3.96 14.90
CA LYS A 138 -1.93 5.21 15.66
C LYS A 138 -2.53 5.06 17.05
N THR A 139 -3.73 4.48 17.15
CA THR A 139 -4.42 4.26 18.44
C THR A 139 -4.38 2.79 18.89
N GLY A 140 -3.70 1.94 18.11
CA GLY A 140 -3.49 0.52 18.37
C GLY A 140 -2.06 0.19 18.74
N GLY A 141 -1.56 -0.96 18.29
CA GLY A 141 -0.31 -1.55 18.79
C GLY A 141 0.98 -0.75 18.59
N MET A 142 0.97 0.35 17.83
CA MET A 142 2.11 1.26 17.69
C MET A 142 2.00 2.51 18.56
N PHE A 143 0.87 2.75 19.22
CA PHE A 143 0.78 3.79 20.24
C PHE A 143 1.78 3.48 21.37
N LEU A 144 2.66 4.43 21.72
CA LEU A 144 3.81 4.15 22.58
C LEU A 144 3.45 3.54 23.94
N LYS A 145 2.31 3.97 24.53
CA LYS A 145 1.75 3.34 25.74
C LYS A 145 1.72 1.81 25.62
N TYR A 146 1.16 1.31 24.52
CA TYR A 146 0.99 -0.13 24.28
C TYR A 146 2.27 -0.79 23.77
N TYR A 147 2.99 -0.12 22.88
CA TYR A 147 4.23 -0.63 22.32
C TYR A 147 5.27 -0.88 23.43
N ASP A 148 5.49 0.09 24.31
CA ASP A 148 6.47 0.01 25.40
C ASP A 148 6.03 -0.98 26.48
N ALA A 149 4.75 -1.00 26.84
CA ALA A 149 4.21 -1.99 27.77
C ALA A 149 4.40 -3.43 27.23
N ARG A 150 4.15 -3.66 25.94
CA ARG A 150 4.39 -4.95 25.29
C ARG A 150 5.87 -5.31 25.27
N LYS A 151 6.75 -4.37 24.90
CA LYS A 151 8.21 -4.59 24.89
C LYS A 151 8.77 -4.90 26.27
N ALA A 152 8.18 -4.32 27.32
CA ALA A 152 8.54 -4.57 28.71
C ALA A 152 7.88 -5.84 29.30
N GLY A 153 7.03 -6.54 28.55
CA GLY A 153 6.27 -7.70 29.06
C GLY A 153 5.18 -7.35 30.08
N LYS A 154 4.70 -6.10 30.09
CA LYS A 154 3.74 -5.52 31.05
C LYS A 154 2.41 -5.11 30.44
N LEU A 155 2.11 -5.55 29.21
CA LEU A 155 0.84 -5.23 28.56
C LEU A 155 -0.32 -5.86 29.33
N SER A 156 -1.28 -5.05 29.79
CA SER A 156 -2.47 -5.55 30.48
C SER A 156 -3.39 -6.30 29.51
N LYS A 157 -4.27 -7.13 30.08
CA LYS A 157 -5.27 -7.85 29.28
C LYS A 157 -6.24 -6.87 28.62
N GLU A 158 -6.64 -5.83 29.35
CA GLU A 158 -7.55 -4.79 28.89
C GLU A 158 -6.94 -4.03 27.70
N ASP A 159 -5.67 -3.64 27.80
CA ASP A 159 -4.96 -2.96 26.71
C ASP A 159 -4.80 -3.90 25.51
N ALA A 160 -4.49 -5.18 25.73
CA ALA A 160 -4.43 -6.18 24.66
C ALA A 160 -5.77 -6.37 23.94
N ASP A 161 -6.88 -6.35 24.67
CA ASP A 161 -8.22 -6.47 24.09
C ASP A 161 -8.62 -5.20 23.32
N ILE A 162 -8.25 -4.01 23.80
CA ILE A 162 -8.39 -2.76 23.05
C ILE A 162 -7.64 -2.84 21.71
N ILE A 163 -6.37 -3.28 21.72
CA ILE A 163 -5.55 -3.38 20.50
C ILE A 163 -6.19 -4.31 19.46
N LYS A 164 -6.81 -5.43 19.89
CA LYS A 164 -7.48 -6.35 18.96
C LYS A 164 -8.62 -5.67 18.20
N THR A 165 -9.34 -4.73 18.83
CA THR A 165 -10.41 -3.98 18.16
C THR A 165 -9.92 -3.03 17.07
N LYS A 166 -8.61 -2.75 17.04
CA LYS A 166 -7.96 -1.84 16.08
C LYS A 166 -7.55 -2.53 14.77
N ALA A 167 -7.97 -3.77 14.56
CA ALA A 167 -7.75 -4.50 13.32
C ALA A 167 -9.06 -5.10 12.80
N LYS A 168 -9.27 -5.02 11.48
CA LYS A 168 -10.37 -5.68 10.79
C LYS A 168 -9.82 -6.53 9.65
N THR A 169 -10.27 -7.78 9.56
CA THR A 169 -9.89 -8.69 8.48
C THR A 169 -11.11 -9.04 7.63
N SER A 170 -10.94 -9.03 6.30
CA SER A 170 -11.92 -9.55 5.35
C SER A 170 -11.25 -10.60 4.44
N SER A 171 -12.05 -11.47 3.83
CA SER A 171 -11.53 -12.33 2.75
C SER A 171 -11.07 -11.44 1.58
N ALA A 172 -10.06 -11.90 0.84
CA ALA A 172 -9.56 -11.20 -0.35
C ALA A 172 -10.52 -11.32 -1.55
N ALA A 173 -11.70 -11.94 -1.37
CA ALA A 173 -12.68 -12.10 -2.43
C ALA A 173 -13.28 -10.75 -2.82
N SER A 174 -13.16 -10.40 -4.11
CA SER A 174 -13.88 -9.34 -4.84
C SER A 174 -13.24 -7.94 -4.94
N ALA A 175 -11.90 -7.80 -4.94
CA ALA A 175 -11.23 -6.54 -5.27
C ALA A 175 -10.71 -6.45 -6.73
N LEU A 176 -11.34 -7.17 -7.67
CA LEU A 176 -11.10 -7.00 -9.10
C LEU A 176 -12.39 -6.51 -9.77
N PRO A 177 -12.61 -5.20 -9.92
CA PRO A 177 -13.40 -4.76 -11.07
C PRO A 177 -12.72 -5.31 -12.32
N ALA A 178 -13.52 -5.88 -13.24
CA ALA A 178 -13.04 -6.41 -14.50
C ALA A 178 -12.14 -5.36 -15.19
N SER A 179 -10.92 -5.77 -15.51
CA SER A 179 -9.96 -4.92 -16.23
C SER A 179 -10.59 -4.45 -17.55
N PRO A 180 -10.70 -3.13 -17.81
CA PRO A 180 -10.97 -2.67 -19.16
C PRO A 180 -9.79 -3.09 -20.02
N THR A 181 -10.09 -3.86 -21.06
CA THR A 181 -9.17 -4.42 -22.03
C THR A 181 -8.27 -3.36 -22.67
N LYS A 182 -7.11 -3.07 -22.07
CA LYS A 182 -5.89 -2.58 -22.76
C LYS A 182 -4.64 -3.07 -22.03
N PRO A 183 -3.67 -3.69 -22.73
CA PRO A 183 -2.45 -4.19 -22.11
C PRO A 183 -1.49 -3.03 -21.90
N ASN A 184 -1.62 -2.28 -20.79
CA ASN A 184 -0.59 -1.33 -20.41
C ASN A 184 0.35 -2.00 -19.40
N ARG A 185 1.53 -2.40 -19.89
CA ARG A 185 2.54 -3.19 -19.17
C ARG A 185 3.28 -2.43 -18.05
N SER A 186 2.99 -1.16 -17.79
CA SER A 186 3.73 -0.38 -16.79
C SER A 186 3.20 -0.59 -15.37
N CYS A 187 3.94 -1.24 -14.48
CA CYS A 187 3.55 -1.38 -13.07
C CYS A 187 3.56 0.01 -12.41
N VAL A 188 2.41 0.69 -12.38
CA VAL A 188 2.30 2.03 -11.80
C VAL A 188 1.88 1.91 -10.35
N SER A 189 2.73 2.36 -9.44
CA SER A 189 2.34 2.76 -8.09
C SER A 189 2.02 4.25 -8.13
N SER A 190 0.87 4.64 -7.58
CA SER A 190 0.47 6.05 -7.52
C SER A 190 -0.21 6.37 -6.20
N CYS A 191 0.04 7.58 -5.70
CA CYS A 191 -0.69 8.16 -4.60
C CYS A 191 -1.33 9.46 -5.05
N ARG A 192 -2.59 9.65 -4.65
CA ARG A 192 -3.40 10.82 -4.92
C ARG A 192 -3.89 11.40 -3.61
N THR A 193 -3.86 12.72 -3.48
CA THR A 193 -4.40 13.46 -2.34
C THR A 193 -5.72 14.10 -2.75
N ARG A 194 -6.70 14.15 -1.85
CA ARG A 194 -7.83 15.06 -1.96
C ARG A 194 -7.36 16.36 -1.33
N SER A 195 -7.23 17.42 -2.13
CA SER A 195 -6.81 18.73 -1.62
C SER A 195 -7.64 19.13 -0.39
N PRO A 196 -7.06 19.83 0.60
CA PRO A 196 -7.90 20.67 1.42
C PRO A 196 -8.52 21.71 0.48
N LEU A 197 -9.84 21.92 0.55
CA LEU A 197 -10.40 23.16 0.04
C LEU A 197 -9.55 24.30 0.61
N MET A 198 -9.09 25.19 -0.27
CA MET A 198 -8.45 26.43 0.13
C MET A 198 -9.25 27.07 1.27
N THR A 199 -8.57 27.34 2.38
CA THR A 199 -8.96 28.37 3.36
C THR A 199 -7.88 29.43 3.35
#